data_AF-A0A6H1ZQW7-F1
#
_entry.id   AF-A0A6H1ZQW7-F1
#
_cell.length_a   1.000
_cell.length_b   1.000
_cell.length_c   1.000
_cell.angle_alpha   90.00
_cell.angle_beta   90.00
_cell.angle_gamma   90.00
#
_symmetry.space_group_name_H-M   'P 1'
#
loop_
_entity.id
_entity.type
_entity.pdbx_description
1 polymer ?
#
loop_
_entity_poly.entity_id
_entity_poly.type
_entity_poly.pdbx_seq_one_letter_code
_entity_poly.pdbx_strand_id
1 'polypeptide(L)'
;MKFSLAVETKIFNQHIKDFNRKTNVSTEKVIKKFAFDLLKGIITKMPVKFGQARAGWYAAFETLGGSGPHTGTPEESKGRTQGSFTDHTQGTFKDKWIEIINGVEHMIFLEYGWSQQAPLGVIRVSMREMRKGELPKNMTAQMQKDWTSF
;
A
#
# COMPACT_ATOMS: atom_id res chain seq x y z
N MET A 1 -17.06 6.82 -10.58
CA MET A 1 -16.33 5.94 -11.53
C MET A 1 -15.38 5.07 -10.71
N LYS A 2 -15.46 3.73 -10.78
CA LYS A 2 -14.55 2.81 -10.05
C LYS A 2 -13.39 2.42 -10.97
N PHE A 3 -12.15 2.66 -10.56
CA PHE A 3 -10.97 2.15 -11.25
C PHE A 3 -10.30 1.07 -10.40
N SER A 4 -9.92 -0.04 -11.04
CA SER A 4 -9.14 -1.10 -10.43
C SER A 4 -7.83 -1.24 -11.19
N LEU A 5 -6.71 -1.25 -10.46
CA LEU A 5 -5.37 -1.46 -11.01
C LEU A 5 -4.87 -2.83 -10.55
N ALA A 6 -5.02 -3.83 -11.41
CA ALA A 6 -4.54 -5.19 -11.12
C ALA A 6 -3.04 -5.32 -11.45
N VAL A 7 -2.26 -5.85 -10.51
CA VAL A 7 -0.88 -6.29 -10.79
C VAL A 7 -0.93 -7.48 -11.75
N GLU A 8 0.09 -7.63 -12.61
CA GLU A 8 0.29 -8.86 -13.39
C GLU A 8 0.37 -10.05 -12.43
N THR A 9 -0.77 -10.72 -12.30
CA THR A 9 -1.07 -11.56 -11.13
C THR A 9 -0.21 -12.81 -11.15
N LYS A 10 0.18 -13.28 -12.34
CA LYS A 10 0.98 -14.50 -12.51
C LYS A 10 2.41 -14.35 -11.99
N ILE A 11 3.13 -13.30 -12.38
CA ILE A 11 4.52 -13.06 -11.98
C ILE A 11 4.58 -12.77 -10.47
N PHE A 12 3.66 -11.93 -9.98
CA PHE A 12 3.56 -11.63 -8.56
C PHE A 12 3.29 -12.89 -7.71
N ASN A 13 2.33 -13.73 -8.13
CA ASN A 13 2.04 -14.99 -7.44
C ASN A 13 3.24 -15.94 -7.44
N GLN A 14 4.03 -15.95 -8.52
CA GLN A 14 5.25 -16.75 -8.60
C GLN A 14 6.31 -16.24 -7.61
N HIS A 15 6.53 -14.93 -7.54
CA HIS A 15 7.45 -14.32 -6.57
C HIS A 15 7.07 -14.62 -5.13
N ILE A 16 5.78 -14.57 -4.78
CA ILE A 16 5.30 -14.93 -3.44
C ILE A 16 5.58 -16.41 -3.15
N LYS A 17 5.29 -17.31 -4.08
CA LYS A 17 5.56 -18.76 -3.90
C LYS A 17 7.04 -19.03 -3.68
N ASP A 18 7.91 -18.42 -4.50
CA ASP A 18 9.35 -18.59 -4.39
C ASP A 18 9.90 -17.97 -3.10
N PHE A 19 9.36 -16.85 -2.64
CA PHE A 19 9.72 -16.24 -1.37
C PHE A 19 9.32 -17.12 -0.19
N ASN A 20 8.07 -17.60 -0.14
CA ASN A 20 7.58 -18.47 0.93
C ASN A 20 8.41 -19.75 1.04
N ARG A 21 8.77 -20.37 -0.11
CA ARG A 21 9.61 -21.56 -0.13
C ARG A 21 10.99 -21.33 0.49
N LYS A 22 11.56 -20.12 0.34
CA LYS A 22 12.88 -19.77 0.84
C LYS A 22 12.89 -19.36 2.32
N THR A 23 11.82 -18.73 2.81
CA THR A 23 11.79 -18.08 4.12
C THR A 23 10.86 -18.74 5.13
N ASN A 24 10.04 -19.70 4.69
CA ASN A 24 8.98 -20.34 5.49
C ASN A 24 7.96 -19.34 6.09
N VAL A 25 7.85 -18.14 5.51
CA VAL A 25 6.88 -17.12 5.88
C VAL A 25 5.52 -17.44 5.25
N SER A 26 4.43 -17.18 5.97
CA SER A 26 3.08 -17.40 5.44
C SER A 26 2.73 -16.40 4.34
N THR A 27 2.01 -16.86 3.31
CA THR A 27 1.48 -16.02 2.21
C THR A 27 0.76 -14.78 2.73
N GLU A 28 -0.01 -14.93 3.81
CA GLU A 28 -0.70 -13.82 4.46
C GLU A 28 0.26 -12.71 4.90
N LYS A 29 1.33 -13.07 5.62
CA LYS A 29 2.31 -12.10 6.11
C LYS A 29 2.97 -11.37 4.94
N VAL A 30 3.25 -12.07 3.84
CA VAL A 30 3.82 -11.47 2.63
C VAL A 30 2.85 -10.48 1.99
N ILE A 31 1.57 -10.85 1.83
CA ILE A 31 0.54 -9.97 1.26
C ILE A 31 0.35 -8.72 2.13
N LYS A 32 0.25 -8.88 3.45
CA LYS A 32 0.11 -7.77 4.40
C LYS A 32 1.32 -6.84 4.37
N LYS A 33 2.53 -7.39 4.35
CA LYS A 33 3.75 -6.59 4.25
C LYS A 33 3.84 -5.84 2.92
N PHE A 34 3.45 -6.48 1.82
CA PHE A 34 3.38 -5.82 0.52
C PHE A 34 2.38 -4.66 0.53
N ALA A 35 1.17 -4.86 1.08
CA ALA A 35 0.18 -3.81 1.24
C ALA A 35 0.70 -2.65 2.11
N PHE A 36 1.40 -2.96 3.21
CA PHE A 36 2.02 -1.98 4.09
C PHE A 36 3.05 -1.12 3.36
N ASP A 37 3.97 -1.75 2.61
CA ASP A 37 5.01 -1.04 1.87
C ASP A 37 4.43 -0.19 0.73
N LEU A 38 3.41 -0.71 0.04
CA LEU A 38 2.69 0.03 -0.99
C LEU A 38 2.05 1.29 -0.40
N LEU A 39 1.31 1.15 0.69
CA LEU A 39 0.65 2.27 1.36
C LEU A 39 1.64 3.30 1.87
N LYS A 40 2.75 2.86 2.47
CA LYS A 40 3.84 3.74 2.88
C LYS A 40 4.37 4.54 1.69
N GLY A 41 4.63 3.88 0.57
CA GLY A 41 5.08 4.53 -0.67
C GLY A 41 4.09 5.57 -1.20
N ILE A 42 2.79 5.25 -1.20
CA ILE A 42 1.71 6.16 -1.61
C ILE A 42 1.64 7.37 -0.68
N ILE A 43 1.64 7.15 0.64
CA ILE A 43 1.53 8.22 1.66
C ILE A 43 2.73 9.16 1.62
N THR A 44 3.95 8.64 1.41
CA THR A 44 5.17 9.46 1.31
C THR A 44 5.19 10.33 0.06
N LYS A 45 4.65 9.85 -1.06
CA LYS A 45 4.59 10.61 -2.32
C LYS A 45 3.36 11.51 -2.43
N MET A 46 2.39 11.33 -1.55
CA MET A 46 1.17 12.13 -1.53
C MET A 46 1.48 13.56 -1.11
N PRO A 47 1.02 14.57 -1.87
CA PRO A 47 1.38 15.95 -1.56
C PRO A 47 0.63 16.46 -0.33
N VAL A 48 1.32 17.29 0.49
CA VAL A 48 0.80 17.82 1.76
C VAL A 48 -0.51 18.62 1.57
N LYS A 49 -0.66 19.33 0.44
CA LYS A 49 -1.88 20.09 0.12
C LYS A 49 -3.14 19.23 -0.03
N PHE A 50 -3.00 17.91 -0.22
CA PHE A 50 -4.11 16.97 -0.37
C PHE A 50 -4.29 16.11 0.89
N GLY A 51 -4.43 16.79 2.04
CA GLY A 51 -4.59 16.16 3.35
C GLY A 51 -5.71 15.12 3.42
N GLN A 52 -6.84 15.36 2.74
CA GLN A 52 -7.95 14.39 2.63
C GLN A 52 -7.52 13.10 1.94
N ALA A 53 -6.92 13.20 0.74
CA ALA A 53 -6.50 12.03 -0.03
C ALA A 53 -5.42 11.23 0.71
N ARG A 54 -4.43 11.91 1.30
CA ARG A 54 -3.41 11.27 2.14
C ARG A 54 -4.02 10.56 3.35
N ALA A 55 -4.97 11.20 4.02
CA ALA A 55 -5.61 10.67 5.22
C ALA A 55 -6.49 9.44 4.96
N GLY A 56 -7.12 9.35 3.78
CA GLY A 56 -7.85 8.14 3.37
C GLY A 56 -6.93 6.92 3.24
N TRP A 57 -5.74 7.07 2.65
CA TRP A 57 -4.74 6.00 2.61
C TRP A 57 -4.15 5.70 3.99
N TYR A 58 -4.01 6.74 4.82
CA TYR A 58 -3.47 6.62 6.16
C TYR A 58 -4.37 5.79 7.10
N ALA A 59 -5.70 5.88 6.95
CA ALA A 59 -6.65 5.05 7.69
C ALA A 59 -6.43 3.54 7.45
N ALA A 60 -6.14 3.15 6.20
CA ALA A 60 -5.80 1.76 5.87
C ALA A 60 -4.41 1.36 6.40
N PHE A 61 -3.43 2.30 6.36
CA PHE A 61 -2.09 2.07 6.86
C PHE A 61 -2.04 1.81 8.37
N GLU A 62 -2.81 2.56 9.16
CA GLU A 62 -2.94 2.33 10.60
C GLU A 62 -3.60 0.99 10.92
N THR A 63 -4.60 0.58 10.13
CA THR A 63 -5.26 -0.73 10.31
C THR A 63 -4.29 -1.90 10.08
N LEU A 64 -3.28 -1.72 9.22
CA LEU A 64 -2.19 -2.68 9.02
C LEU A 64 -1.10 -2.63 10.11
N GLY A 65 -1.26 -1.78 11.14
CA GLY A 65 -0.29 -1.59 12.22
C GLY A 65 0.78 -0.53 11.93
N GLY A 66 0.59 0.29 10.90
CA GLY A 66 1.47 1.43 10.62
C GLY A 66 1.22 2.61 11.54
N SER A 67 2.25 3.43 11.76
CA SER A 67 2.14 4.67 12.51
C SER A 67 2.94 5.79 11.83
N GLY A 68 2.58 7.04 12.16
CA GLY A 68 3.10 8.22 11.50
C GLY A 68 2.50 9.52 12.04
N PRO A 69 3.09 10.67 11.65
CA PRO A 69 2.62 11.96 12.10
C PRO A 69 1.27 12.30 11.44
N HIS A 70 0.31 12.69 12.27
CA HIS A 70 -1.01 13.17 11.91
C HIS A 70 -1.15 14.60 12.43
N THR A 71 -1.68 15.51 11.60
CA THR A 71 -1.81 16.92 11.98
C THR A 71 -3.16 17.22 12.63
N GLY A 72 -4.13 16.30 12.51
CA GLY A 72 -5.43 16.40 13.15
C GLY A 72 -6.33 17.45 12.52
N THR A 73 -6.01 17.91 11.30
CA THR A 73 -6.79 18.92 10.61
C THR A 73 -8.20 18.41 10.25
N PRO A 74 -9.21 19.31 10.14
CA PRO A 74 -10.57 18.92 9.72
C PRO A 74 -10.59 18.18 8.37
N GLU A 75 -9.70 18.56 7.46
CA GLU A 75 -9.49 17.94 6.16
C GLU A 75 -8.97 16.50 6.30
N GLU A 76 -7.99 16.25 7.18
CA GLU A 76 -7.53 14.89 7.45
C GLU A 76 -8.65 14.02 8.04
N SER A 77 -9.41 14.56 8.99
CA SER A 77 -10.54 13.85 9.61
C SER A 77 -11.59 13.41 8.57
N LYS A 78 -11.93 14.29 7.63
CA LYS A 78 -12.84 13.96 6.51
C LYS A 78 -12.26 12.95 5.54
N GLY A 79 -10.94 12.96 5.33
CA GLY A 79 -10.27 11.98 4.47
C GLY A 79 -10.26 10.58 5.08
N ARG A 80 -10.07 10.47 6.40
CA ARG A 80 -10.03 9.19 7.11
C ARG A 80 -11.34 8.41 7.01
N THR A 81 -12.49 9.09 7.10
CA THR A 81 -13.81 8.44 6.97
C THR A 81 -14.09 7.94 5.55
N GLN A 82 -13.34 8.41 4.57
CA GLN A 82 -13.44 7.99 3.17
C GLN A 82 -12.44 6.87 2.80
N GLY A 83 -11.54 6.51 3.71
CA GLY A 83 -10.64 5.37 3.56
C GLY A 83 -11.28 4.08 4.09
N SER A 84 -11.07 2.95 3.40
CA SER A 84 -11.43 1.64 3.94
C SER A 84 -10.37 0.59 3.64
N PHE A 85 -10.30 -0.41 4.51
CA PHE A 85 -9.39 -1.54 4.42
C PHE A 85 -10.18 -2.82 4.73
N THR A 86 -10.01 -3.85 3.91
CA THR A 86 -10.63 -5.17 4.14
C THR A 86 -9.62 -6.27 3.86
N ASP A 87 -9.41 -7.12 4.87
CA ASP A 87 -8.46 -8.22 4.84
C ASP A 87 -9.16 -9.53 4.45
N HIS A 88 -8.88 -10.04 3.24
CA HIS A 88 -9.36 -11.33 2.76
C HIS A 88 -8.27 -12.41 2.81
N THR A 89 -7.22 -12.22 3.61
CA THR A 89 -6.14 -13.22 3.77
C THR A 89 -6.45 -14.29 4.81
N GLN A 90 -7.42 -14.01 5.68
CA GLN A 90 -7.90 -14.84 6.78
C GLN A 90 -9.07 -15.73 6.34
N GLY A 91 -9.16 -16.96 6.87
CA GLY A 91 -10.27 -17.88 6.60
C GLY A 91 -10.10 -18.77 5.35
N THR A 92 -11.21 -19.36 4.88
CA THR A 92 -11.28 -20.42 3.85
C THR A 92 -11.22 -19.91 2.41
N PHE A 93 -10.87 -18.64 2.18
CA PHE A 93 -10.80 -18.11 0.82
C PHE A 93 -9.73 -18.85 0.02
N LYS A 94 -10.15 -19.36 -1.15
CA LYS A 94 -9.27 -20.08 -2.09
C LYS A 94 -8.15 -19.17 -2.59
N ASP A 95 -8.46 -17.89 -2.81
CA ASP A 95 -7.53 -16.84 -3.18
C ASP A 95 -7.41 -15.84 -2.03
N LYS A 96 -6.21 -15.30 -1.79
CA LYS A 96 -5.94 -14.36 -0.71
C LYS A 96 -5.62 -12.99 -1.28
N TRP A 97 -6.34 -11.96 -0.85
CA TRP A 97 -6.10 -10.58 -1.26
C TRP A 97 -6.42 -9.58 -0.15
N ILE A 98 -6.03 -8.33 -0.36
CA ILE A 98 -6.36 -7.20 0.50
C ILE A 98 -7.04 -6.14 -0.38
N GLU A 99 -8.16 -5.62 0.08
CA GLU A 99 -8.84 -4.49 -0.56
C GLU A 99 -8.55 -3.21 0.22
N ILE A 100 -8.18 -2.15 -0.51
CA ILE A 100 -7.94 -0.83 0.05
C ILE A 100 -8.65 0.18 -0.83
N ILE A 101 -9.50 1.02 -0.22
CA ILE A 101 -10.32 2.00 -0.92
C ILE A 101 -9.99 3.39 -0.39
N ASN A 102 -9.87 4.34 -1.32
CA ASN A 102 -9.86 5.76 -1.00
C ASN A 102 -11.00 6.43 -1.77
N GLY A 103 -12.03 6.85 -1.03
CA GLY A 103 -13.26 7.45 -1.56
C GLY A 103 -13.14 8.94 -1.89
N VAL A 104 -11.98 9.56 -1.70
CA VAL A 104 -11.80 10.99 -1.96
C VAL A 104 -11.93 11.27 -3.46
N GLU A 105 -12.91 12.11 -3.82
CA GLU A 105 -13.30 12.38 -5.21
C GLU A 105 -12.12 12.78 -6.10
N HIS A 106 -11.23 13.64 -5.58
CA HIS A 106 -10.09 14.15 -6.34
C HIS A 106 -8.87 13.19 -6.39
N MET A 107 -8.96 12.00 -5.79
CA MET A 107 -7.90 10.99 -5.83
C MET A 107 -7.54 10.58 -7.27
N ILE A 108 -8.54 10.52 -8.14
CA ILE A 108 -8.33 10.19 -9.55
C ILE A 108 -7.50 11.26 -10.27
N PHE A 109 -7.71 12.54 -9.98
CA PHE A 109 -6.93 13.62 -10.59
C PHE A 109 -5.46 13.57 -10.15
N LEU A 110 -5.21 13.19 -8.89
CA LEU A 110 -3.86 12.96 -8.38
C LEU A 110 -3.17 11.75 -9.02
N GLU A 111 -3.93 10.71 -9.37
CA GLU A 111 -3.37 9.54 -10.07
C GLU A 111 -3.04 9.82 -11.53
N TYR A 112 -3.79 10.69 -12.21
CA TYR A 112 -3.62 10.98 -13.65
C TYR A 112 -2.92 12.31 -13.95
N GLY A 113 -2.17 12.85 -12.98
CA GLY A 113 -1.19 13.91 -13.24
C GLY A 113 -1.73 15.34 -13.24
N TRP A 114 -2.87 15.59 -12.59
CA TRP A 114 -3.43 16.94 -12.46
C TRP A 114 -2.71 17.79 -11.40
N SER A 115 -1.87 17.18 -10.57
CA SER A 115 -1.03 17.86 -9.59
C SER A 115 0.41 18.00 -10.07
N GLN A 116 0.95 19.22 -10.02
CA GLN A 116 2.38 19.48 -10.26
C GLN A 116 3.30 18.75 -9.26
N GLN A 117 2.76 18.32 -8.11
CA GLN A 117 3.49 17.59 -7.08
C GLN A 117 3.42 16.05 -7.26
N ALA A 118 2.50 15.56 -8.10
CA ALA A 118 2.36 14.14 -8.42
C ALA A 118 2.03 13.91 -9.92
N PRO A 119 2.90 14.36 -10.85
CA PRO A 119 2.58 14.40 -12.28
C PRO A 119 2.44 13.02 -12.93
N LEU A 120 2.99 11.97 -12.30
CA LEU A 120 3.05 10.61 -12.86
C LEU A 120 2.14 9.59 -12.16
N GLY A 121 1.30 10.04 -11.21
CA GLY A 121 0.41 9.18 -10.43
C GLY A 121 1.12 8.50 -9.25
N VAL A 122 0.59 8.70 -8.04
CA VAL A 122 1.22 8.19 -6.82
C VAL A 122 1.08 6.67 -6.67
N ILE A 123 -0.02 6.08 -7.14
CA ILE A 123 -0.28 4.64 -7.02
C ILE A 123 0.57 3.90 -8.05
N ARG A 124 0.48 4.27 -9.34
CA ARG A 124 1.25 3.61 -10.40
C ARG A 124 2.75 3.75 -10.21
N VAL A 125 3.25 4.90 -9.76
CA VAL A 125 4.68 5.06 -9.46
C VAL A 125 5.09 4.19 -8.29
N SER A 126 4.32 4.18 -7.18
CA SER A 126 4.63 3.33 -6.03
C SER A 126 4.63 1.84 -6.40
N MET A 127 3.63 1.39 -7.18
CA MET A 127 3.59 0.01 -7.68
C MET A 127 4.74 -0.30 -8.63
N ARG A 128 5.12 0.63 -9.50
CA ARG A 128 6.26 0.45 -10.41
C ARG A 128 7.57 0.36 -9.66
N GLU A 129 7.76 1.16 -8.62
CA GLU A 129 8.95 1.08 -7.75
C GLU A 129 9.01 -0.26 -7.01
N MET A 130 7.88 -0.76 -6.52
CA MET A 130 7.80 -2.09 -5.93
C MET A 130 8.04 -3.24 -6.93
N ARG A 131 7.84 -3.00 -8.23
CA ARG A 131 8.15 -3.98 -9.30
C ARG A 131 9.59 -3.88 -9.82
N LYS A 132 10.12 -2.66 -9.96
CA LYS A 132 11.48 -2.40 -10.48
C LYS A 132 12.55 -2.72 -9.45
N GLY A 133 12.22 -2.63 -8.16
CA GLY A 133 12.89 -3.46 -7.18
C GLY A 133 12.32 -4.86 -7.31
N GLU A 134 13.13 -5.84 -7.71
CA GLU A 134 13.05 -7.16 -7.07
C GLU A 134 12.70 -6.92 -5.60
N LEU A 135 11.61 -7.51 -5.05
CA LEU A 135 11.14 -7.38 -3.65
C LEU A 135 12.19 -6.65 -2.82
N PRO A 136 12.01 -5.34 -2.53
CA PRO A 136 13.10 -4.37 -2.45
C PRO A 136 14.35 -5.02 -1.84
N LYS A 137 15.54 -4.99 -2.44
CA LYS A 137 16.74 -5.63 -1.83
C LYS A 137 16.95 -5.19 -0.37
N ASN A 138 16.49 -3.97 -0.07
CA ASN A 138 16.32 -3.31 1.22
C ASN A 138 15.09 -3.76 2.04
N MET A 139 14.39 -4.82 1.66
CA MET A 139 13.30 -5.49 2.35
C MET A 139 13.82 -6.85 2.79
N THR A 140 14.59 -7.58 1.98
CA THR A 140 15.31 -8.77 2.46
C THR A 140 16.38 -8.40 3.49
N ALA A 141 17.21 -7.39 3.21
CA ALA A 141 18.25 -6.97 4.15
C ALA A 141 17.70 -6.23 5.38
N GLN A 142 16.69 -5.37 5.21
CA GLN A 142 16.08 -4.63 6.33
C GLN A 142 15.15 -5.52 7.16
N MET A 143 14.33 -6.39 6.57
CA MET A 143 13.52 -7.34 7.35
C MET A 143 14.40 -8.36 8.07
N GLN A 144 15.53 -8.76 7.50
CA GLN A 144 16.47 -9.67 8.17
C GLN A 144 17.20 -8.97 9.33
N LYS A 145 17.54 -7.67 9.18
CA LYS A 145 18.14 -6.86 10.24
C LYS A 145 17.15 -6.51 11.36
N ASP A 146 15.92 -6.16 11.01
CA ASP A 146 14.84 -5.86 11.96
C ASP A 146 14.36 -7.13 12.70
N TRP A 147 14.54 -8.32 12.13
CA TRP A 147 14.17 -9.62 12.73
C TRP A 147 15.23 -10.19 13.68
N THR A 148 16.51 -9.78 13.56
CA THR A 148 17.59 -10.15 14.50
C THR A 148 17.69 -9.26 15.74
N SER A 149 16.86 -8.22 15.83
CA SER A 149 16.86 -7.25 16.94
C SER A 149 15.60 -7.33 17.81
N PHE A 150 14.89 -8.45 17.77
CA PHE A 150 13.86 -8.85 18.73
C PHE A 150 14.33 -10.05 19.55
#